data_AF-A0A436WF28-F1
#
_entry.id   AF-A0A436WF28-F1
#
_cell.length_a   1.000
_cell.length_b   1.000
_cell.length_c   1.000
_cell.angle_alpha   90.00
_cell.angle_beta   90.00
_cell.angle_gamma   90.00
#
_symmetry.space_group_name_H-M   'P 1'
#
loop_
_entity.id
_entity.type
_entity.pdbx_description
1 polymer ?
#
loop_
_entity_poly.entity_id
_entity_poly.type
_entity_poly.pdbx_seq_one_letter_code
_entity_poly.pdbx_strand_id
1 'polypeptide(L)'
;MLPVPPCETAELDRPSSFAPPVGRQPSRLALAAAFTPFLPTSAFAHASDRGHVLLLPTGYYVAGGALAVAASFLVLALLPPDALDRFWRRRLPLFAFGDGTRAIVSLISFAGFAILLAAGLFGSRDPLSNPLPLVIWTLLWVGLALLHGLLGDLWSWLDPWYGPWRVVSRLIGRDGEEERLPAWLGSWPAVALFFAFAWFELIDPAPDDPARLAYAAGLYWLLSFVLMLVFGHRDWSRRGEFLCVFFSMVARFAVVERDGKRRLSLCWPGAKLLSAESLPTSGMAFLLLALSSVSFD
;
A
#
# COMPACT_ATOMS: atom_id res chain seq x y z
N MET A 1 -2.92 -16.94 -88.50
CA MET A 1 -4.29 -17.10 -89.04
C MET A 1 -5.21 -17.31 -87.85
N LEU A 2 -5.94 -16.27 -87.44
CA LEU A 2 -7.10 -16.42 -86.54
C LEU A 2 -8.29 -16.87 -87.39
N PRO A 3 -9.22 -17.64 -86.81
CA PRO A 3 -10.59 -17.12 -86.75
C PRO A 3 -11.27 -17.36 -85.40
N VAL A 4 -12.20 -16.46 -85.09
CA VAL A 4 -13.13 -16.43 -83.95
C VAL A 4 -14.52 -16.95 -84.43
N PRO A 5 -15.57 -17.01 -83.59
CA PRO A 5 -16.31 -18.16 -83.02
C PRO A 5 -17.66 -18.43 -83.76
N PRO A 6 -18.74 -19.11 -83.24
CA PRO A 6 -19.62 -18.58 -82.17
C PRO A 6 -20.48 -19.59 -81.33
N CYS A 7 -21.26 -19.02 -80.40
CA CYS A 7 -22.59 -19.41 -79.84
C CYS A 7 -22.77 -20.60 -78.88
N GLU A 8 -22.76 -20.28 -77.57
CA GLU A 8 -23.94 -20.20 -76.68
C GLU A 8 -25.06 -21.26 -76.80
N THR A 9 -25.26 -22.04 -75.73
CA THR A 9 -26.54 -22.14 -74.98
C THR A 9 -26.29 -22.65 -73.55
N ALA A 10 -27.04 -22.07 -72.61
CA ALA A 10 -27.02 -22.31 -71.18
C ALA A 10 -28.12 -23.29 -70.75
N GLU A 11 -27.87 -24.09 -69.71
CA GLU A 11 -28.82 -24.50 -68.64
C GLU A 11 -28.07 -25.44 -67.67
N LEU A 12 -27.61 -24.97 -66.50
CA LEU A 12 -28.26 -24.92 -65.18
C LEU A 12 -28.56 -26.29 -64.49
N ASP A 13 -28.03 -26.37 -63.26
CA ASP A 13 -28.60 -27.06 -62.08
C ASP A 13 -28.19 -28.52 -61.77
N ARG A 14 -27.08 -28.76 -61.03
CA ARG A 14 -26.99 -28.78 -59.55
C ARG A 14 -25.70 -29.44 -59.01
N PRO A 15 -25.21 -28.99 -57.83
CA PRO A 15 -23.88 -29.33 -57.33
C PRO A 15 -23.83 -30.57 -56.42
N SER A 16 -22.73 -31.30 -56.56
CA SER A 16 -22.27 -32.38 -55.69
C SER A 16 -21.97 -31.90 -54.26
N SER A 17 -22.52 -32.62 -53.29
CA SER A 17 -22.23 -32.59 -51.86
C SER A 17 -20.72 -32.50 -51.56
N PHE A 18 -20.30 -31.43 -50.88
CA PHE A 18 -19.01 -31.32 -50.17
C PHE A 18 -19.31 -31.24 -48.67
N ALA A 19 -18.93 -32.26 -47.92
CA ALA A 19 -18.96 -32.23 -46.46
C ALA A 19 -17.69 -31.53 -45.92
N PRO A 20 -17.78 -30.59 -44.96
CA PRO A 20 -16.61 -30.01 -44.32
C PRO A 20 -16.07 -30.91 -43.19
N PRO A 21 -14.75 -30.89 -42.91
CA PRO A 21 -14.18 -31.66 -41.81
C PRO A 21 -14.48 -30.97 -40.46
N VAL A 22 -15.02 -31.74 -39.51
CA VAL A 22 -15.22 -31.33 -38.11
C VAL A 22 -13.86 -31.30 -37.40
N GLY A 23 -13.20 -30.14 -37.43
CA GLY A 23 -12.03 -29.85 -36.61
C GLY A 23 -12.43 -29.70 -35.14
N ARG A 24 -12.11 -30.71 -34.32
CA ARG A 24 -12.24 -30.64 -32.86
C ARG A 24 -11.40 -29.46 -32.34
N GLN A 25 -12.04 -28.48 -31.70
CA GLN A 25 -11.43 -27.34 -30.99
C GLN A 25 -11.43 -27.55 -29.46
N PRO A 26 -10.67 -28.52 -28.90
CA PRO A 26 -10.63 -28.71 -27.44
C PRO A 26 -9.88 -27.58 -26.73
N SER A 27 -8.99 -26.85 -27.42
CA SER A 27 -8.15 -25.81 -26.82
C SER A 27 -8.92 -24.51 -26.49
N ARG A 28 -9.93 -24.15 -27.28
CA ARG A 28 -10.76 -22.96 -27.03
C ARG A 28 -11.72 -23.16 -25.85
N LEU A 29 -12.23 -24.39 -25.70
CA LEU A 29 -13.08 -24.76 -24.56
C LEU A 29 -12.29 -24.85 -23.26
N ALA A 30 -11.06 -25.34 -23.30
CA ALA A 30 -10.16 -25.35 -22.14
C ALA A 30 -9.76 -23.93 -21.69
N LEU A 31 -9.50 -23.02 -22.65
CA LEU A 31 -9.26 -21.60 -22.32
C LEU A 31 -10.51 -20.95 -21.72
N ALA A 32 -11.69 -21.16 -22.31
CA ALA A 32 -12.94 -20.61 -21.79
C ALA A 32 -13.25 -21.12 -20.36
N ALA A 33 -12.98 -22.39 -20.08
CA ALA A 33 -13.12 -22.98 -18.75
C ALA A 33 -12.13 -22.39 -17.72
N ALA A 34 -10.89 -22.08 -18.14
CA ALA A 34 -9.89 -21.44 -17.29
C ALA A 34 -10.22 -19.97 -16.94
N PHE A 35 -11.00 -19.29 -17.78
CA PHE A 35 -11.49 -17.92 -17.53
C PHE A 35 -12.84 -17.86 -16.81
N THR A 36 -13.52 -18.99 -16.61
CA THR A 36 -14.81 -19.04 -15.92
C THR A 36 -14.76 -18.54 -14.46
N PRO A 37 -13.71 -18.77 -13.65
CA PRO A 37 -13.61 -18.17 -12.31
C PRO A 37 -13.27 -16.66 -12.32
N PHE A 38 -12.93 -16.08 -13.48
CA PHE A 38 -12.69 -14.65 -13.65
C PHE A 38 -13.91 -13.89 -14.21
N LEU A 39 -15.02 -14.59 -14.46
CA LEU A 39 -16.26 -13.92 -14.83
C LEU A 39 -16.79 -13.16 -13.60
N PRO A 40 -17.05 -11.84 -13.71
CA PRO A 40 -17.59 -11.07 -12.62
C PRO A 40 -18.98 -11.62 -12.28
N THR A 41 -19.09 -12.33 -11.16
CA THR A 41 -20.39 -12.65 -10.56
C THR A 41 -21.07 -11.32 -10.21
N SER A 42 -22.38 -11.23 -10.40
CA SER A 42 -23.15 -10.08 -9.96
C SER A 42 -23.01 -9.91 -8.45
N ALA A 43 -22.07 -9.08 -8.01
CA ALA A 43 -22.06 -8.54 -6.67
C ALA A 43 -23.31 -7.67 -6.57
N PHE A 44 -24.13 -7.91 -5.53
CA PHE A 44 -25.13 -6.95 -5.12
C PHE A 44 -24.38 -5.69 -4.70
N ALA A 45 -24.17 -4.77 -5.65
CA ALA A 45 -23.72 -3.43 -5.33
C ALA A 45 -24.76 -2.86 -4.38
N HIS A 46 -24.41 -2.72 -3.11
CA HIS A 46 -25.16 -1.88 -2.20
C HIS A 46 -25.24 -0.51 -2.87
N ALA A 47 -26.45 -0.13 -3.30
CA ALA A 47 -26.69 1.21 -3.80
C ALA A 47 -26.34 2.17 -2.67
N SER A 48 -25.23 2.88 -2.82
CA SER A 48 -24.82 4.00 -1.95
C SER A 48 -25.69 5.23 -2.23
N ASP A 49 -27.00 5.04 -2.31
CA ASP A 49 -28.00 6.10 -2.45
C ASP A 49 -28.57 6.43 -1.07
N ARG A 50 -27.69 6.86 -0.16
CA ARG A 50 -28.12 7.82 0.86
C ARG A 50 -27.62 9.17 0.41
N GLY A 51 -28.48 9.87 -0.34
CA GLY A 51 -28.33 11.29 -0.58
C GLY A 51 -28.03 11.97 0.75
N HIS A 52 -26.79 12.41 0.91
CA HIS A 52 -26.39 13.22 2.05
C HIS A 52 -27.22 14.50 1.99
N VAL A 53 -28.26 14.60 2.82
CA VAL A 53 -28.82 15.89 3.17
C VAL A 53 -27.71 16.58 3.96
N LEU A 54 -26.89 17.35 3.27
CA LEU A 54 -25.83 18.15 3.87
C LEU A 54 -26.49 19.12 4.85
N LEU A 55 -26.48 18.75 6.14
CA LEU A 55 -26.95 19.56 7.26
C LEU A 55 -26.11 20.84 7.44
N LEU A 56 -24.99 20.93 6.72
CA LEU A 56 -24.09 22.07 6.69
C LEU A 56 -24.54 23.09 5.63
N PRO A 57 -24.35 24.41 5.84
CA PRO A 57 -24.73 25.43 4.88
C PRO A 57 -23.88 25.32 3.60
N THR A 58 -24.41 24.61 2.59
CA THR A 58 -23.70 24.22 1.36
C THR A 58 -23.17 25.42 0.57
N GLY A 59 -23.85 26.57 0.63
CA GLY A 59 -23.40 27.81 -0.01
C GLY A 59 -21.99 28.24 0.43
N TYR A 60 -21.68 28.20 1.73
CA TYR A 60 -20.35 28.57 2.23
C TYR A 60 -19.28 27.54 1.85
N TYR A 61 -19.64 26.26 1.81
CA TYR A 61 -18.72 25.20 1.38
C TYR A 61 -18.36 25.33 -0.10
N VAL A 62 -19.35 25.58 -0.96
CA VAL A 62 -19.14 25.77 -2.40
C VAL A 62 -18.32 27.05 -2.64
N ALA A 63 -18.65 28.15 -1.97
CA ALA A 63 -17.90 29.39 -2.10
C ALA A 63 -16.45 29.23 -1.61
N GLY A 64 -16.24 28.59 -0.46
CA GLY A 64 -14.90 28.31 0.08
C GLY A 64 -14.07 27.41 -0.84
N GLY A 65 -14.67 26.33 -1.36
CA GLY A 65 -14.02 25.45 -2.32
C GLY A 65 -13.64 26.17 -3.62
N ALA A 66 -14.57 26.95 -4.18
CA ALA A 66 -14.31 27.75 -5.37
C ALA A 66 -13.20 28.78 -5.15
N LEU A 67 -13.20 29.48 -4.00
CA LEU A 67 -12.14 30.43 -3.64
C LEU A 67 -10.78 29.76 -3.46
N ALA A 68 -10.73 28.57 -2.83
CA ALA A 68 -9.48 27.83 -2.66
C ALA A 68 -8.88 27.39 -4.01
N VAL A 69 -9.74 26.91 -4.92
CA VAL A 69 -9.34 26.55 -6.29
C VAL A 69 -8.86 27.78 -7.06
N ALA A 70 -9.62 28.88 -7.03
CA ALA A 70 -9.25 30.14 -7.68
C ALA A 70 -7.92 30.69 -7.14
N ALA A 71 -7.72 30.67 -5.82
CA ALA A 71 -6.46 31.08 -5.19
C ALA A 71 -5.29 30.18 -5.62
N SER A 72 -5.50 28.87 -5.72
CA SER A 72 -4.47 27.91 -6.17
C SER A 72 -4.03 28.20 -7.61
N PHE A 73 -4.97 28.45 -8.52
CA PHE A 73 -4.68 28.87 -9.89
C PHE A 73 -3.99 30.24 -9.93
N LEU A 74 -4.43 31.19 -9.11
CA LEU A 74 -3.85 32.53 -9.06
C LEU A 74 -2.39 32.49 -8.59
N VAL A 75 -2.08 31.67 -7.58
CA VAL A 75 -0.71 31.42 -7.11
C VAL A 75 0.15 30.85 -8.24
N LEU A 76 -0.34 29.84 -8.96
CA LEU A 76 0.38 29.23 -10.08
C LEU A 76 0.53 30.17 -11.28
N ALA A 77 -0.43 31.07 -11.52
CA ALA A 77 -0.42 32.00 -12.64
C ALA A 77 0.47 33.23 -12.38
N LEU A 78 0.51 33.71 -11.14
CA LEU A 78 1.21 34.95 -10.78
C LEU A 78 2.62 34.72 -10.24
N LEU A 79 2.90 33.61 -9.56
CA LEU A 79 4.22 33.37 -8.99
C LEU A 79 5.11 32.58 -9.97
N PRO A 80 6.36 33.03 -10.19
CA PRO A 80 7.29 32.30 -11.03
C PRO A 80 7.65 30.96 -10.37
N PRO A 81 7.73 29.86 -11.14
CA PRO A 81 8.04 28.53 -10.62
C PRO A 81 9.30 28.50 -9.75
N ASP A 82 10.35 29.21 -10.16
CA ASP A 82 11.62 29.25 -9.43
C ASP A 82 11.51 29.88 -8.03
N ALA A 83 10.59 30.83 -7.83
CA ALA A 83 10.38 31.45 -6.53
C ALA A 83 9.64 30.49 -5.58
N LEU A 84 8.64 29.77 -6.09
CA LEU A 84 7.94 28.72 -5.35
C LEU A 84 8.89 27.60 -4.98
N ASP A 85 9.72 27.15 -5.92
CA ASP A 85 10.73 26.12 -5.71
C ASP A 85 11.74 26.52 -4.63
N ARG A 86 12.32 27.73 -4.71
CA ARG A 86 13.26 28.22 -3.69
C ARG A 86 12.61 28.33 -2.31
N PHE A 87 11.35 28.74 -2.26
CA PHE A 87 10.61 28.86 -1.00
C PHE A 87 10.34 27.48 -0.38
N TRP A 88 9.88 26.52 -1.17
CA TRP A 88 9.58 25.15 -0.71
C TRP A 88 10.83 24.33 -0.37
N ARG A 89 11.98 24.65 -0.99
CA ARG A 89 13.29 24.05 -0.68
C ARG A 89 13.94 24.57 0.61
N ARG A 90 13.40 25.60 1.26
CA ARG A 90 13.96 26.08 2.55
C ARG A 90 13.92 24.98 3.60
N ARG A 91 15.00 24.89 4.39
CA ARG A 91 15.17 23.94 5.49
C ARG A 91 15.65 24.68 6.73
N LEU A 92 14.99 24.47 7.86
CA LEU A 92 15.40 25.02 9.16
C LEU A 92 16.08 23.93 9.99
N PRO A 93 17.39 23.99 10.24
CA PRO A 93 18.07 22.98 11.05
C PRO A 93 17.61 23.07 12.51
N LEU A 94 17.34 21.91 13.12
CA LEU A 94 16.95 21.78 14.53
C LEU A 94 18.11 21.20 15.35
N PHE A 95 18.12 19.89 15.58
CA PHE A 95 19.07 19.22 16.47
C PHE A 95 19.50 17.84 15.93
N ALA A 96 20.58 17.29 16.48
CA ALA A 96 21.07 15.95 16.17
C ALA A 96 20.78 14.96 17.31
N PHE A 97 20.18 13.81 16.99
CA PHE A 97 19.87 12.75 17.96
C PHE A 97 20.86 11.59 17.87
N GLY A 98 21.20 10.99 19.01
CA GLY A 98 21.98 9.76 19.09
C GLY A 98 21.10 8.50 18.96
N ASP A 99 21.62 7.44 18.33
CA ASP A 99 20.88 6.19 18.03
C ASP A 99 20.96 5.14 19.16
N GLY A 100 21.55 5.46 20.32
CA GLY A 100 21.79 4.49 21.40
C GLY A 100 20.52 3.94 22.04
N THR A 101 19.46 4.74 22.12
CA THR A 101 18.19 4.38 22.77
C THR A 101 17.23 3.61 21.85
N ARG A 102 17.49 3.56 20.55
CA ARG A 102 16.59 2.93 19.56
C ARG A 102 16.27 1.47 19.89
N ALA A 103 17.28 0.70 20.29
CA ALA A 103 17.08 -0.72 20.64
C ALA A 103 16.20 -0.89 21.90
N ILE A 104 16.35 0.01 22.88
CA ILE A 104 15.56 -0.01 24.11
C ILE A 104 14.10 0.35 23.80
N VAL A 105 13.87 1.41 23.02
CA VAL A 105 12.51 1.81 22.61
C VAL A 105 11.85 0.69 21.82
N SER A 106 12.57 0.08 20.88
CA SER A 106 12.07 -1.06 20.10
C SER A 106 11.72 -2.28 20.96
N LEU A 107 12.53 -2.60 21.98
CA LEU A 107 12.23 -3.66 22.94
C LEU A 107 10.98 -3.36 23.77
N ILE A 108 10.79 -2.10 24.18
CA ILE A 108 9.59 -1.65 24.89
C ILE A 108 8.37 -1.75 23.98
N SER A 109 8.48 -1.32 22.71
CA SER A 109 7.42 -1.49 21.72
C SER A 109 7.06 -2.95 21.51
N PHE A 110 8.05 -3.84 21.41
CA PHE A 110 7.83 -5.28 21.31
C PHE A 110 7.11 -5.83 22.55
N ALA A 111 7.53 -5.44 23.75
CA ALA A 111 6.88 -5.85 24.99
C ALA A 111 5.42 -5.35 25.03
N GLY A 112 5.17 -4.10 24.64
CA GLY A 112 3.81 -3.55 24.52
C GLY A 112 2.96 -4.32 23.51
N PHE A 113 3.52 -4.64 22.34
CA PHE A 113 2.85 -5.46 21.33
C PHE A 113 2.53 -6.88 21.86
N ALA A 114 3.46 -7.52 22.57
CA ALA A 114 3.23 -8.83 23.18
C ALA A 114 2.12 -8.79 24.26
N ILE A 115 2.05 -7.72 25.05
CA ILE A 115 0.97 -7.49 26.01
C ILE A 115 -0.37 -7.32 25.29
N LEU A 116 -0.40 -6.59 24.17
CA LEU A 116 -1.62 -6.45 23.37
C LEU A 116 -2.07 -7.81 22.81
N LEU A 117 -1.16 -8.62 22.27
CA LEU A 117 -1.49 -9.97 21.80
C LEU A 117 -2.06 -10.82 22.95
N ALA A 118 -1.46 -10.76 24.13
CA ALA A 118 -1.97 -11.45 25.31
C ALA A 118 -3.38 -10.95 25.69
N ALA A 119 -3.60 -9.63 25.63
CA ALA A 119 -4.91 -9.03 25.89
C ALA A 119 -5.95 -9.46 24.84
N GLY A 120 -5.59 -9.56 23.56
CA GLY A 120 -6.50 -10.05 22.52
C GLY A 120 -6.86 -11.52 22.66
N LEU A 121 -5.92 -12.36 23.10
CA LEU A 121 -6.13 -13.81 23.26
C LEU A 121 -6.85 -14.19 24.56
N PHE A 122 -6.50 -13.54 25.68
CA PHE A 122 -6.98 -13.89 27.02
C PHE A 122 -7.98 -12.87 27.61
N GLY A 123 -8.09 -11.69 27.02
CA GLY A 123 -8.98 -10.62 27.49
C GLY A 123 -10.40 -10.73 26.95
N SER A 124 -11.16 -9.64 27.09
CA SER A 124 -12.54 -9.56 26.60
C SER A 124 -12.61 -9.73 25.08
N ARG A 125 -13.66 -10.39 24.61
CA ARG A 125 -14.00 -10.46 23.17
C ARG A 125 -14.70 -9.21 22.66
N ASP A 126 -15.13 -8.34 23.56
CA ASP A 126 -15.71 -7.04 23.19
C ASP A 126 -14.61 -6.08 22.71
N PRO A 127 -14.63 -5.63 21.44
CA PRO A 127 -13.60 -4.74 20.88
C PRO A 127 -13.49 -3.39 21.61
N LEU A 128 -14.56 -2.92 22.26
CA LEU A 128 -14.54 -1.66 23.01
C LEU A 128 -13.84 -1.79 24.37
N SER A 129 -13.87 -3.00 24.94
CA SER A 129 -13.23 -3.30 26.21
C SER A 129 -11.79 -3.80 26.03
N ASN A 130 -11.47 -4.40 24.89
CA ASN A 130 -10.14 -4.91 24.58
C ASN A 130 -9.25 -3.82 23.96
N PRO A 131 -8.04 -3.56 24.47
CA PRO A 131 -7.18 -2.53 23.91
C PRO A 131 -6.62 -2.86 22.52
N LEU A 132 -6.59 -4.14 22.12
CA LEU A 132 -5.89 -4.56 20.90
C LEU A 132 -6.51 -4.00 19.60
N PRO A 133 -7.83 -4.10 19.36
CA PRO A 133 -8.44 -3.51 18.16
C PRO A 133 -8.27 -1.99 18.10
N LEU A 134 -8.50 -1.29 19.22
CA LEU A 134 -8.32 0.16 19.30
C LEU A 134 -6.87 0.58 18.94
N VAL A 135 -5.87 -0.14 19.47
CA VAL A 135 -4.47 0.20 19.19
C VAL A 135 -4.11 -0.06 17.73
N ILE A 136 -4.54 -1.19 17.16
CA ILE A 136 -4.19 -1.54 15.77
C ILE A 136 -4.91 -0.61 14.79
N TRP A 137 -6.22 -0.48 14.89
CA TRP A 137 -7.02 0.26 13.92
C TRP A 137 -6.97 1.77 14.14
N THR A 138 -7.08 2.23 15.37
CA THR A 138 -7.13 3.68 15.63
C THR A 138 -5.75 4.26 15.82
N LEU A 139 -4.94 3.73 16.74
CA LEU A 139 -3.66 4.36 17.05
C LEU A 139 -2.61 4.09 15.98
N LEU A 140 -2.47 2.85 15.53
CA LEU A 140 -1.43 2.46 14.58
C LEU A 140 -1.84 2.76 13.13
N TRP A 141 -3.03 2.34 12.69
CA TRP A 141 -3.41 2.54 11.29
C TRP A 141 -3.74 4.00 10.98
N VAL A 142 -4.64 4.63 11.75
CA VAL A 142 -5.01 6.04 11.53
C VAL A 142 -4.02 7.01 12.17
N GLY A 143 -3.83 6.90 13.49
CA GLY A 143 -3.07 7.87 14.28
C GLY A 143 -1.61 7.99 13.83
N LEU A 144 -0.93 6.85 13.69
CA LEU A 144 0.49 6.84 13.33
C LEU A 144 0.71 7.26 11.88
N ALA A 145 -0.22 6.94 10.96
CA ALA A 145 -0.16 7.43 9.58
C ALA A 145 -0.23 8.97 9.54
N LEU A 146 -1.15 9.58 10.28
CA LEU A 146 -1.25 11.04 10.40
C LEU A 146 0.01 11.65 11.04
N LEU A 147 0.50 11.03 12.12
CA LEU A 147 1.74 11.47 12.77
C LEU A 147 2.95 11.37 11.84
N HIS A 148 3.04 10.34 11.00
CA HIS A 148 4.08 10.21 9.99
C HIS A 148 3.96 11.30 8.92
N GLY A 149 2.74 11.61 8.50
CA GLY A 149 2.46 12.70 7.57
C GLY A 149 2.86 14.08 8.09
N LEU A 150 2.99 14.24 9.42
CA LEU A 150 3.39 15.49 10.06
C LEU A 150 4.87 15.50 10.49
N LEU A 151 5.29 14.49 11.24
CA LEU A 151 6.58 14.41 11.95
C LEU A 151 7.62 13.51 11.27
N GLY A 152 7.24 12.77 10.23
CA GLY A 152 8.16 11.94 9.45
C GLY A 152 8.34 10.53 10.02
N ASP A 153 9.55 10.00 9.97
CA ASP A 153 9.82 8.59 10.30
C ASP A 153 9.89 8.34 11.82
N LEU A 154 8.73 8.20 12.46
CA LEU A 154 8.62 7.73 13.85
C LEU A 154 8.79 6.21 13.97
N TRP A 155 8.43 5.47 12.91
CA TRP A 155 8.39 4.01 12.92
C TRP A 155 9.77 3.41 13.15
N SER A 156 10.82 4.06 12.64
CA SER A 156 12.20 3.65 12.92
C SER A 156 12.51 3.46 14.41
N TRP A 157 11.85 4.17 15.32
CA TRP A 157 12.01 4.03 16.77
C TRP A 157 11.06 3.00 17.37
N LEU A 158 9.81 2.99 16.91
CA LEU A 158 8.73 2.16 17.46
C LEU A 158 8.73 0.72 16.93
N ASP A 159 9.48 0.45 15.86
CA ASP A 159 9.62 -0.85 15.21
C ASP A 159 9.74 -2.01 16.25
N PRO A 160 8.73 -2.91 16.34
CA PRO A 160 8.72 -3.99 17.33
C PRO A 160 9.61 -5.19 16.94
N TRP A 161 10.37 -5.11 15.84
CA TRP A 161 11.25 -6.18 15.39
C TRP A 161 12.73 -5.88 15.62
N TYR A 162 13.17 -4.62 15.51
CA TYR A 162 14.60 -4.27 15.58
C TYR A 162 15.29 -4.77 16.87
N GLY A 163 14.66 -4.60 18.02
CA GLY A 163 15.15 -5.02 19.33
C GLY A 163 15.31 -6.53 19.42
N PRO A 164 14.22 -7.32 19.22
CA PRO A 164 14.29 -8.78 19.15
C PRO A 164 15.30 -9.30 18.12
N TRP A 165 15.32 -8.71 16.92
CA TRP A 165 16.25 -9.11 15.84
C TRP A 165 17.69 -8.92 16.28
N ARG A 166 18.01 -7.77 16.88
CA ARG A 166 19.34 -7.48 17.40
C ARG A 166 19.75 -8.44 18.50
N VAL A 167 18.85 -8.81 19.42
CA VAL A 167 19.17 -9.79 20.47
C VAL A 167 19.45 -11.16 19.87
N VAL A 168 18.62 -11.62 18.94
CA VAL A 168 18.77 -12.93 18.29
C VAL A 168 20.01 -12.98 17.39
N SER A 169 20.29 -11.93 16.61
CA SER A 169 21.48 -11.86 15.75
C SER A 169 22.78 -11.92 16.57
N ARG A 170 22.82 -11.26 17.73
CA ARG A 170 23.94 -11.35 18.68
C ARG A 170 24.17 -12.77 19.17
N LEU A 171 23.08 -13.45 19.55
CA LEU A 171 23.14 -14.80 20.12
C LEU A 171 23.58 -15.85 19.10
N ILE A 172 23.17 -15.70 17.84
CA ILE A 172 23.55 -16.60 16.74
C ILE A 172 24.93 -16.22 16.16
N GLY A 173 25.52 -15.09 16.58
CA GLY A 173 26.82 -14.63 16.08
C GLY A 173 26.77 -14.06 14.66
N ARG A 174 25.58 -13.63 14.18
CA ARG A 174 25.35 -13.08 12.83
C ARG A 174 25.26 -11.56 12.84
N ASP A 175 25.78 -10.92 13.89
CA ASP A 175 25.87 -9.46 14.00
C ASP A 175 26.76 -8.90 12.88
N GLY A 176 26.16 -8.45 11.78
CA GLY A 176 26.85 -7.76 10.69
C GLY A 176 26.91 -8.50 9.35
N GLU A 177 26.29 -9.66 9.20
CA GLU A 177 26.08 -10.24 7.87
C GLU A 177 25.05 -9.41 7.09
N GLU A 178 25.48 -8.84 5.95
CA GLU A 178 24.57 -8.22 4.99
C GLU A 178 23.84 -9.32 4.22
N GLU A 179 22.83 -9.90 4.85
CA GLU A 179 21.80 -10.64 4.13
C GLU A 179 21.05 -9.65 3.25
N ARG A 180 21.02 -9.94 1.94
CA ARG A 180 20.48 -9.04 0.93
C ARG A 180 19.24 -9.66 0.32
N LEU A 181 18.14 -8.90 0.36
CA LEU A 181 16.95 -9.27 -0.40
C LEU A 181 17.28 -9.23 -1.90
N PRO A 182 16.91 -10.27 -2.69
CA PRO A 182 17.18 -10.26 -4.12
C PRO A 182 16.58 -9.03 -4.81
N ALA A 183 17.38 -8.36 -5.65
CA ALA A 183 16.97 -7.09 -6.26
C ALA A 183 15.69 -7.20 -7.11
N TRP A 184 15.46 -8.37 -7.72
CA TRP A 184 14.27 -8.66 -8.54
C TRP A 184 12.97 -8.70 -7.72
N LEU A 185 13.06 -9.01 -6.42
CA LEU A 185 11.90 -9.10 -5.54
C LEU A 185 11.34 -7.70 -5.22
N GLY A 186 12.18 -6.66 -5.34
CA GLY A 186 11.76 -5.26 -5.19
C GLY A 186 10.96 -5.05 -3.91
N SER A 187 9.80 -4.38 -4.02
CA SER A 187 8.81 -4.22 -2.95
C SER A 187 7.57 -5.10 -3.10
N TRP A 188 7.63 -6.16 -3.93
CA TRP A 188 6.50 -7.07 -4.12
C TRP A 188 6.03 -7.79 -2.85
N PRO A 189 6.92 -8.18 -1.91
CA PRO A 189 6.46 -8.78 -0.66
C PRO A 189 5.61 -7.82 0.16
N ALA A 190 5.94 -6.52 0.16
CA ALA A 190 5.11 -5.50 0.80
C ALA A 190 3.74 -5.36 0.12
N VAL A 191 3.66 -5.46 -1.20
CA VAL A 191 2.38 -5.47 -1.94
C VAL A 191 1.53 -6.66 -1.53
N ALA A 192 2.11 -7.85 -1.46
CA ALA A 192 1.39 -9.07 -1.07
C ALA A 192 0.91 -9.01 0.39
N LEU A 193 1.75 -8.52 1.32
CA LEU A 193 1.37 -8.34 2.72
C LEU A 193 0.28 -7.28 2.88
N PHE A 194 0.39 -6.16 2.18
CA PHE A 194 -0.64 -5.12 2.21
C PHE A 194 -1.96 -5.62 1.61
N PHE A 195 -1.92 -6.38 0.52
CA PHE A 195 -3.11 -7.02 -0.04
C PHE A 195 -3.78 -7.95 0.99
N ALA A 196 -3.00 -8.78 1.68
CA ALA A 196 -3.53 -9.66 2.72
C ALA A 196 -4.12 -8.88 3.90
N PHE A 197 -3.49 -7.77 4.29
CA PHE A 197 -4.01 -6.85 5.31
C PHE A 197 -5.33 -6.22 4.87
N ALA A 198 -5.39 -5.60 3.69
CA ALA A 198 -6.60 -4.98 3.15
C ALA A 198 -7.72 -6.00 2.94
N TRP A 199 -7.38 -7.22 2.52
CA TRP A 199 -8.34 -8.32 2.43
C TRP A 199 -8.92 -8.66 3.81
N PHE A 200 -8.07 -8.79 4.83
CA PHE A 200 -8.52 -9.05 6.19
C PHE A 200 -9.38 -7.90 6.75
N GLU A 201 -9.00 -6.65 6.50
CA GLU A 201 -9.74 -5.46 6.93
C GLU A 201 -11.13 -5.38 6.27
N LEU A 202 -11.21 -5.56 4.94
CA LEU A 202 -12.42 -5.30 4.17
C LEU A 202 -13.37 -6.50 4.02
N ILE A 203 -12.84 -7.74 4.04
CA ILE A 203 -13.61 -8.94 3.67
C ILE A 203 -13.89 -9.83 4.87
N ASP A 204 -13.09 -9.74 5.93
CA ASP A 204 -13.34 -10.52 7.12
C ASP A 204 -14.66 -10.10 7.81
N PRO A 205 -15.54 -11.02 8.24
CA PRO A 205 -16.81 -10.66 8.88
C PRO A 205 -16.69 -9.99 10.25
N ALA A 206 -15.55 -10.12 10.94
CA ALA A 206 -15.31 -9.51 12.24
C ALA A 206 -13.80 -9.21 12.42
N PRO A 207 -13.28 -8.20 11.70
CA PRO A 207 -11.87 -7.81 11.77
C PRO A 207 -11.52 -7.21 13.14
N ASP A 208 -12.52 -6.71 13.88
CA ASP A 208 -12.39 -6.17 15.23
C ASP A 208 -12.42 -7.23 16.33
N ASP A 209 -12.73 -8.50 16.04
CA ASP A 209 -12.69 -9.55 17.07
C ASP A 209 -11.26 -9.66 17.64
N PRO A 210 -11.06 -9.41 18.96
CA PRO A 210 -9.72 -9.29 19.51
C PRO A 210 -8.86 -10.54 19.37
N ALA A 211 -9.46 -11.74 19.41
CA ALA A 211 -8.68 -12.96 19.32
C ALA A 211 -8.25 -13.25 17.87
N ARG A 212 -9.15 -13.08 16.91
CA ARG A 212 -8.83 -13.21 15.48
C ARG A 212 -7.78 -12.21 15.07
N LEU A 213 -7.91 -10.96 15.50
CA LEU A 213 -6.94 -9.91 15.25
C LEU A 213 -5.59 -10.21 15.94
N ALA A 214 -5.58 -10.76 17.15
CA ALA A 214 -4.35 -11.20 17.80
C ALA A 214 -3.64 -12.33 17.04
N TYR A 215 -4.37 -13.32 16.52
CA TYR A 215 -3.78 -14.36 15.67
C TYR A 215 -3.22 -13.79 14.37
N ALA A 216 -3.98 -12.93 13.68
CA ALA A 216 -3.53 -12.29 12.45
C ALA A 216 -2.29 -11.42 12.67
N ALA A 217 -2.32 -10.54 13.69
CA ALA A 217 -1.20 -9.67 14.05
C ALA A 217 0.03 -10.46 14.52
N GLY A 218 -0.17 -11.51 15.32
CA GLY A 218 0.91 -12.39 15.78
C GLY A 218 1.56 -13.18 14.64
N LEU A 219 0.75 -13.75 13.73
CA LEU A 219 1.25 -14.45 12.54
C LEU A 219 2.01 -13.49 11.62
N TYR A 220 1.46 -12.30 11.40
CA TYR A 220 2.09 -11.23 10.65
C TYR A 220 3.45 -10.82 11.24
N TRP A 221 3.50 -10.60 12.55
CA TRP A 221 4.73 -10.25 13.26
C TRP A 221 5.76 -11.36 13.14
N LEU A 222 5.36 -12.62 13.35
CA LEU A 222 6.25 -13.78 13.29
C LEU A 222 6.81 -13.99 11.87
N LEU A 223 5.96 -13.92 10.85
CA LEU A 223 6.36 -14.06 9.45
C LEU A 223 7.38 -12.97 9.09
N SER A 224 7.07 -11.71 9.42
CA SER A 224 7.99 -10.59 9.19
C SER A 224 9.30 -10.75 9.95
N PHE A 225 9.25 -11.21 11.20
CA PHE A 225 10.43 -11.44 12.03
C PHE A 225 11.35 -12.52 11.43
N VAL A 226 10.79 -13.66 11.01
CA VAL A 226 11.55 -14.73 10.36
C VAL A 226 12.20 -14.23 9.07
N LEU A 227 11.48 -13.45 8.27
CA LEU A 227 12.02 -12.88 7.03
C LEU A 227 13.13 -11.86 7.30
N MET A 228 13.04 -11.08 8.38
CA MET A 228 14.13 -10.20 8.83
C MET A 228 15.37 -10.96 9.33
N LEU A 229 15.20 -12.19 9.85
CA LEU A 229 16.31 -13.06 10.25
C LEU A 229 16.99 -13.78 9.06
N VAL A 230 16.33 -13.85 7.90
CA VAL A 230 16.83 -14.52 6.68
C VAL A 230 17.37 -13.54 5.64
N PHE A 231 16.75 -12.36 5.53
CA PHE A 231 17.10 -11.33 4.55
C PHE A 231 17.69 -10.07 5.19
N GLY A 232 17.97 -10.11 6.49
CA GLY A 232 18.40 -8.95 7.26
C GLY A 232 17.27 -7.93 7.52
N HIS A 233 17.29 -7.36 8.73
CA HIS A 233 16.30 -6.38 9.16
C HIS A 233 16.23 -5.15 8.24
N ARG A 234 17.40 -4.60 7.84
CA ARG A 234 17.43 -3.32 7.12
C ARG A 234 16.81 -3.41 5.72
N ASP A 235 17.08 -4.50 5.02
CA ASP A 235 16.61 -4.69 3.65
C ASP A 235 15.15 -5.16 3.63
N TRP A 236 14.76 -6.04 4.54
CA TRP A 236 13.36 -6.45 4.70
C TRP A 236 12.46 -5.28 5.12
N SER A 237 12.81 -4.53 6.18
CA SER A 237 12.00 -3.39 6.61
C SER A 237 11.83 -2.34 5.52
N ARG A 238 12.84 -2.10 4.67
CA ARG A 238 12.73 -1.09 3.60
C ARG A 238 11.88 -1.50 2.41
N ARG A 239 11.69 -2.81 2.17
CA ARG A 239 11.15 -3.31 0.89
C ARG A 239 10.06 -4.35 1.06
N GLY A 240 10.21 -5.26 2.02
CA GLY A 240 9.29 -6.36 2.25
C GLY A 240 8.19 -6.05 3.27
N GLU A 241 8.45 -5.16 4.23
CA GLU A 241 7.51 -4.83 5.29
C GLU A 241 6.56 -3.70 4.84
N PHE A 242 5.26 -3.97 4.82
CA PHE A 242 4.27 -3.07 4.24
C PHE A 242 4.03 -1.80 5.06
N LEU A 243 4.03 -1.87 6.40
CA LEU A 243 3.88 -0.71 7.28
C LEU A 243 5.05 0.24 7.09
N CYS A 244 6.29 -0.26 7.12
CA CYS A 244 7.48 0.54 6.81
C CYS A 244 7.38 1.22 5.44
N VAL A 245 6.96 0.50 4.40
CA VAL A 245 6.83 1.04 3.04
C VAL A 245 5.73 2.11 2.98
N PHE A 246 4.55 1.82 3.53
CA PHE A 246 3.42 2.74 3.60
C PHE A 246 3.78 4.02 4.36
N PHE A 247 4.29 3.88 5.58
CA PHE A 247 4.74 4.97 6.42
C PHE A 247 5.88 5.77 5.80
N SER A 248 6.82 5.13 5.10
CA SER A 248 7.86 5.83 4.35
C SER A 248 7.29 6.69 3.22
N MET A 249 6.23 6.23 2.56
CA MET A 249 5.53 7.01 1.53
C MET A 249 4.79 8.19 2.14
N VAL A 250 4.07 7.99 3.25
CA VAL A 250 3.36 9.05 3.97
C VAL A 250 4.31 10.09 4.57
N ALA A 251 5.46 9.66 5.11
CA ALA A 251 6.50 10.52 5.67
C ALA A 251 7.16 11.46 4.65
N ARG A 252 6.94 11.26 3.34
CA ARG A 252 7.34 12.22 2.29
C ARG A 252 6.57 13.53 2.36
N PHE A 253 5.38 13.53 2.96
CA PHE A 253 4.59 14.74 3.20
C PHE A 253 5.00 15.49 4.48
N ALA A 254 5.78 14.85 5.35
CA ALA A 254 6.16 15.40 6.64
C ALA A 254 6.89 16.74 6.57
N VAL A 255 6.58 17.58 7.57
CA VAL A 255 7.20 18.87 7.85
C VAL A 255 8.59 18.68 8.47
N VAL A 256 8.87 17.50 9.00
CA VAL A 256 10.14 17.17 9.66
C VAL A 256 10.94 16.20 8.79
N GLU A 257 12.18 16.54 8.52
CA GLU A 257 13.14 15.76 7.75
C GLU A 257 14.33 15.34 8.62
N ARG A 258 14.77 14.09 8.51
CA ARG A 258 15.98 13.59 9.15
C ARG A 258 17.01 13.26 8.08
N ASP A 259 18.07 14.07 8.01
CA ASP A 259 19.17 13.85 7.08
C ASP A 259 20.04 12.66 7.54
N GLY A 260 20.75 12.01 6.60
CA GLY A 260 21.66 10.88 6.84
C GLY A 260 22.79 11.19 7.84
N LYS A 261 23.08 12.48 8.08
CA LYS A 261 23.96 12.96 9.15
C LYS A 261 23.26 13.12 10.51
N ARG A 262 22.06 12.54 10.67
CA ARG A 262 21.19 12.59 11.86
C ARG A 262 20.74 13.99 12.26
N ARG A 263 20.78 14.96 11.34
CA ARG A 263 20.28 16.31 11.57
C ARG A 263 18.79 16.34 11.28
N LEU A 264 18.01 16.79 12.26
CA LEU A 264 16.61 17.07 12.06
C LEU A 264 16.48 18.47 11.44
N SER A 265 15.67 18.62 10.41
CA SER A 265 15.36 19.91 9.79
C SER A 265 13.88 20.04 9.50
N LEU A 266 13.35 21.25 9.65
CA LEU A 266 11.98 21.58 9.27
C LEU A 266 11.91 21.95 7.78
N CYS A 267 10.97 21.36 7.05
CA CYS A 267 10.68 21.61 5.65
C CYS A 267 9.18 21.88 5.47
N TRP A 268 8.80 22.49 4.34
CA TRP A 268 7.38 22.62 4.01
C TRP A 268 6.72 21.24 3.74
N PRO A 269 5.42 21.07 4.01
CA PRO A 269 4.72 19.83 3.71
C PRO A 269 4.90 19.42 2.24
N GLY A 270 5.27 18.17 2.00
CA GLY A 270 5.50 17.65 0.65
C GLY A 270 6.75 18.19 -0.06
N ALA A 271 7.57 19.03 0.58
CA ALA A 271 8.80 19.55 -0.04
C ALA A 271 9.83 18.47 -0.38
N LYS A 272 9.73 17.29 0.23
CA LYS A 272 10.59 16.13 -0.07
C LYS A 272 10.23 15.48 -1.40
N LEU A 273 9.00 15.66 -1.89
CA LEU A 273 8.54 15.11 -3.17
C LEU A 273 9.19 15.82 -4.36
N LEU A 274 9.59 17.09 -4.21
CA LEU A 274 10.28 17.85 -5.27
C LEU A 274 11.66 17.28 -5.64
N SER A 275 12.24 16.46 -4.76
CA SER A 275 13.53 15.80 -4.95
C SER A 275 13.41 14.29 -4.86
N ALA A 276 12.19 13.74 -4.86
CA ALA A 276 12.00 12.30 -4.75
C ALA A 276 12.32 11.62 -6.09
N GLU A 277 13.12 10.56 -6.03
CA GLU A 277 13.33 9.68 -7.19
C GLU A 277 12.02 9.01 -7.60
N SER A 278 11.91 8.71 -8.89
CA SER A 278 10.80 7.94 -9.45
C SER A 278 10.66 6.60 -8.74
N LEU A 279 9.43 6.26 -8.37
CA LEU A 279 9.15 5.00 -7.69
C LEU A 279 9.38 3.82 -8.63
N PRO A 280 9.96 2.71 -8.14
CA PRO A 280 10.02 1.47 -8.92
C PRO A 280 8.61 0.93 -9.16
N THR A 281 8.45 0.06 -10.16
CA THR A 281 7.14 -0.52 -10.55
C THR A 281 6.40 -1.15 -9.36
N SER A 282 7.11 -1.84 -8.47
CA SER A 282 6.53 -2.42 -7.25
C SER A 282 6.01 -1.35 -6.28
N GLY A 283 6.67 -0.19 -6.19
CA GLY A 283 6.23 0.93 -5.37
C GLY A 283 4.99 1.62 -5.94
N MET A 284 4.89 1.72 -7.27
CA MET A 284 3.68 2.22 -7.93
C MET A 284 2.50 1.26 -7.71
N ALA A 285 2.72 -0.05 -7.87
CA ALA A 285 1.69 -1.06 -7.60
C ALA A 285 1.19 -0.99 -6.14
N PHE A 286 2.11 -0.82 -5.18
CA PHE A 286 1.77 -0.65 -3.77
C PHE A 286 0.88 0.59 -3.54
N LEU A 287 1.26 1.74 -4.10
CA LEU A 287 0.46 2.97 -3.98
C LEU A 287 -0.93 2.84 -4.58
N LEU A 288 -1.02 2.26 -5.78
CA LEU A 288 -2.31 2.04 -6.44
C LEU A 288 -3.20 1.12 -5.61
N LEU A 289 -2.61 0.06 -5.04
CA LEU A 289 -3.34 -0.86 -4.17
C LEU A 289 -3.85 -0.15 -2.91
N ALA A 290 -3.00 0.63 -2.24
CA ALA A 290 -3.39 1.40 -1.04
C ALA A 290 -4.48 2.44 -1.32
N LEU A 291 -4.41 3.14 -2.44
CA LEU A 291 -5.46 4.08 -2.84
C LEU A 291 -6.77 3.35 -3.19
N SER A 292 -6.67 2.17 -3.81
CA SER A 292 -7.85 1.38 -4.16
C SER A 292 -8.54 0.82 -2.93
N SER A 293 -7.81 0.33 -1.91
CA SER A 293 -8.41 -0.25 -0.72
C SER A 293 -9.24 0.76 0.06
N VAL A 294 -8.73 1.98 0.24
CA VAL A 294 -9.45 3.08 0.92
C VAL A 294 -10.65 3.58 0.10
N SER A 295 -10.66 3.36 -1.21
CA SER A 295 -11.83 3.73 -2.03
C SER A 295 -13.01 2.77 -1.83
N PHE A 296 -12.77 1.58 -1.27
CA PHE A 296 -13.78 0.56 -0.98
C PHE A 296 -14.19 0.50 0.51
N ASP A 297 -13.45 1.18 1.39
CA ASP A 297 -13.81 1.43 2.80
C ASP A 297 -14.88 2.53 2.88
#